data_AF-A0A9Q3CG70-F1
#
_entry.id   AF-A0A9Q3CG70-F1
#
_cell.length_a   1.000
_cell.length_b   1.000
_cell.length_c   1.000
_cell.angle_alpha   90.00
_cell.angle_beta   90.00
_cell.angle_gamma   90.00
#
_symmetry.space_group_name_H-M   'P 1'
#
loop_
_entity.id
_entity.type
_entity.pdbx_description
1 polymer ?
#
loop_
_entity_poly.entity_id
_entity_poly.type
_entity_poly.pdbx_seq_one_letter_code
_entity_poly.pdbx_strand_id
1 'polypeptide(L)'
;MNPQPECHALESPCQEDIKPDALLLPEASSCPQFSGAGEYDNIKLIDDIDELTDVPSITDNWITARLNIAFKGLASIWYMEMKEIHGRRSWPLWKSQIIQKYSNGTWIWKKTMSFENEKYSVDKDPYVWCLRQSKRFKAIDPQMNIQMRNHKLLTQIPGEL
;
A
#
# COMPACT_ATOMS: atom_id res chain seq x y z
N MET A 1 -26.34 67.28 11.51
CA MET A 1 -25.82 66.66 12.76
C MET A 1 -26.04 65.17 12.65
N ASN A 2 -24.95 64.41 12.53
CA ASN A 2 -24.93 62.97 12.76
C ASN A 2 -24.71 62.75 14.27
N PRO A 3 -25.12 61.61 14.86
CA PRO A 3 -24.16 60.51 14.89
C PRO A 3 -24.77 59.10 14.73
N GLN A 4 -23.92 58.19 14.24
CA GLN A 4 -24.08 56.73 14.21
C GLN A 4 -24.23 56.14 15.62
N PRO A 5 -24.82 54.93 15.76
CA PRO A 5 -24.48 54.03 16.85
C PRO A 5 -23.52 52.93 16.38
N GLU A 6 -22.31 53.05 16.90
CA GLU A 6 -21.51 52.02 17.58
C GLU A 6 -21.13 50.72 16.86
N CYS A 7 -19.82 50.68 16.54
CA CYS A 7 -19.03 49.51 16.28
C CYS A 7 -19.05 48.58 17.51
N HIS A 8 -19.64 47.39 17.38
CA HIS A 8 -19.29 46.30 18.27
C HIS A 8 -17.92 45.76 17.84
N ALA A 9 -16.91 46.11 18.63
CA ALA A 9 -15.62 45.45 18.63
C ALA A 9 -15.82 43.99 19.02
N LEU A 10 -15.84 43.10 18.02
CA LEU A 10 -15.48 41.71 18.26
C LEU A 10 -13.96 41.68 18.33
N GLU A 11 -13.46 41.69 19.56
CA GLU A 11 -12.09 41.32 19.90
C GLU A 11 -11.75 40.03 19.16
N SER A 12 -10.77 40.12 18.26
CA SER A 12 -10.18 38.97 17.61
C SER A 12 -9.37 38.22 18.67
N PRO A 13 -9.73 36.98 19.05
CA PRO A 13 -8.84 36.19 19.87
C PRO A 13 -7.72 35.73 18.95
N CYS A 14 -6.52 36.19 19.29
CA CYS A 14 -5.20 35.67 18.98
C CYS A 14 -5.19 34.56 17.90
N GLN A 15 -4.59 34.88 16.76
CA GLN A 15 -4.07 33.88 15.84
C GLN A 15 -3.20 32.91 16.65
N GLU A 16 -3.75 31.75 17.01
CA GLU A 16 -2.94 30.59 17.32
C GLU A 16 -2.24 30.25 16.02
N ASP A 17 -0.93 30.50 15.98
CA ASP A 17 -0.03 29.98 14.96
C ASP A 17 -0.12 28.45 14.95
N ILE A 18 -1.11 27.92 14.23
CA ILE A 18 -1.14 26.52 13.85
C ILE A 18 0.00 26.35 12.87
N LYS A 19 1.17 25.97 13.42
CA LYS A 19 2.31 25.49 12.65
C LYS A 19 1.78 24.46 11.66
N PRO A 20 1.97 24.65 10.34
CA PRO A 20 1.43 23.74 9.36
C PRO A 20 2.05 22.36 9.61
N ASP A 21 1.25 21.31 9.41
CA ASP A 21 1.50 19.86 9.52
C ASP A 21 2.79 19.36 8.81
N ALA A 22 3.94 19.91 9.15
CA ALA A 22 5.22 19.65 8.49
C ALA A 22 5.99 18.49 9.14
N LEU A 23 5.46 17.88 10.20
CA LEU A 23 6.22 16.95 11.05
C LEU A 23 5.86 15.48 10.91
N LEU A 24 4.96 15.11 10.01
CA LEU A 24 4.65 13.70 9.77
C LEU A 24 4.89 13.24 8.35
N LEU A 25 5.39 14.08 7.43
CA LEU A 25 5.70 13.57 6.09
C LEU A 25 6.77 12.46 6.20
N PRO A 26 6.47 11.25 5.73
CA PRO A 26 7.33 10.12 5.96
C PRO A 26 8.60 10.31 5.15
N GLU A 27 9.76 10.16 5.81
CA GLU A 27 11.05 10.33 5.15
C GLU A 27 11.10 9.50 3.87
N ALA A 28 11.47 10.14 2.75
CA ALA A 28 11.47 9.49 1.45
C ALA A 28 12.44 8.28 1.39
N SER A 29 13.45 8.27 2.28
CA SER A 29 14.45 7.21 2.45
C SER A 29 13.88 5.91 3.02
N SER A 30 12.82 5.96 3.84
CA SER A 30 12.17 4.78 4.42
C SER A 30 10.96 4.30 3.60
N CYS A 31 10.69 4.93 2.46
CA CYS A 31 9.54 4.59 1.62
C CYS A 31 9.82 3.40 0.71
N PRO A 32 8.96 2.36 0.70
CA PRO A 32 9.03 1.34 -0.34
C PRO A 32 8.83 2.01 -1.70
N GLN A 33 9.75 1.74 -2.64
CA GLN A 33 9.65 2.24 -4.01
C GLN A 33 8.94 1.21 -4.88
N PHE A 34 7.95 1.66 -5.64
CA PHE A 34 7.14 0.82 -6.52
C PHE A 34 7.15 1.40 -7.94
N SER A 35 7.80 0.70 -8.86
CA SER A 35 7.91 1.10 -10.27
C SER A 35 6.87 0.46 -11.18
N GLY A 36 6.21 -0.61 -10.72
CA GLY A 36 5.29 -1.42 -11.52
C GLY A 36 5.95 -2.16 -12.70
N ALA A 37 7.29 -2.17 -12.77
CA ALA A 37 8.08 -2.79 -13.82
C ALA A 37 8.98 -3.91 -13.26
N GLY A 38 9.15 -5.01 -13.99
CA GLY A 38 9.94 -6.17 -13.56
C GLY A 38 9.22 -7.07 -12.55
N GLU A 39 9.96 -7.61 -11.58
CA GLU A 39 9.39 -8.32 -10.43
C GLU A 39 8.94 -7.30 -9.38
N TYR A 40 7.65 -6.99 -9.36
CA TYR A 40 7.06 -6.11 -8.36
C TYR A 40 6.10 -6.87 -7.42
N ASP A 41 5.94 -6.31 -6.23
CA ASP A 41 5.02 -6.81 -5.22
C ASP A 41 4.12 -5.67 -4.73
N ASN A 42 2.98 -5.52 -5.41
CA ASN A 42 1.98 -4.52 -5.03
C ASN A 42 1.27 -4.89 -3.73
N ILE A 43 1.29 -6.16 -3.31
CA ILE A 43 0.70 -6.60 -2.04
C ILE A 43 1.55 -6.10 -0.89
N LYS A 44 2.89 -6.17 -1.01
CA LYS A 44 3.77 -5.55 -0.01
C LYS A 44 3.53 -4.05 0.13
N LEU A 45 3.40 -3.31 -0.98
CA LEU A 45 3.10 -1.88 -0.93
C LEU A 45 1.76 -1.60 -0.21
N ILE A 46 0.75 -2.43 -0.46
CA ILE A 46 -0.56 -2.32 0.17
C ILE A 46 -0.48 -2.63 1.66
N ASP A 47 0.18 -3.73 2.04
CA ASP A 47 0.37 -4.13 3.45
C ASP A 47 1.13 -3.02 4.23
N ASP A 48 2.19 -2.46 3.64
CA ASP A 48 2.98 -1.38 4.26
C ASP A 48 2.13 -0.12 4.51
N ILE A 49 1.19 0.19 3.62
CA ILE A 49 0.28 1.35 3.79
C ILE A 49 -0.88 1.01 4.74
N ASP A 50 -1.42 -0.20 4.68
CA ASP A 50 -2.47 -0.67 5.59
C ASP A 50 -2.01 -0.57 7.06
N GLU A 51 -0.78 -0.99 7.36
CA GLU A 51 -0.17 -0.88 8.71
C GLU A 51 -0.12 0.58 9.19
N LEU A 52 0.13 1.52 8.28
CA LEU A 52 0.17 2.95 8.61
C LEU A 52 -1.23 3.52 8.81
N THR A 53 -2.23 3.04 8.08
CA THR A 53 -3.62 3.50 8.24
C THR A 53 -4.29 3.02 9.52
N ASP A 54 -3.70 2.05 10.23
CA ASP A 54 -4.16 1.64 11.56
C ASP A 54 -3.98 2.77 12.61
N VAL A 55 -3.12 3.75 12.31
CA VAL A 55 -2.90 4.91 13.16
C VAL A 55 -3.99 5.98 12.89
N PRO A 56 -4.83 6.34 13.88
CA PRO A 56 -5.99 7.22 13.67
C PRO A 56 -5.63 8.68 13.31
N SER A 57 -4.37 9.08 13.46
CA SER A 57 -3.87 10.41 13.07
C SER A 57 -3.51 10.53 11.58
N ILE A 58 -3.57 9.43 10.83
CA ILE A 58 -3.19 9.44 9.40
C ILE A 58 -4.37 9.92 8.56
N THR A 59 -4.17 11.04 7.88
CA THR A 59 -5.15 11.65 6.99
C THR A 59 -4.98 11.18 5.54
N ASP A 60 -6.02 11.27 4.72
CA ASP A 60 -5.96 10.96 3.29
C ASP A 60 -4.88 11.76 2.53
N ASN A 61 -4.59 12.98 3.00
CA ASN A 61 -3.50 13.82 2.47
C ASN A 61 -2.14 13.18 2.68
N TRP A 62 -1.93 12.55 3.85
CA TRP A 62 -0.71 11.85 4.20
C TRP A 62 -0.52 10.61 3.32
N ILE A 63 -1.57 9.80 3.16
CA ILE A 63 -1.56 8.62 2.29
C ILE A 63 -1.25 9.03 0.85
N THR A 64 -1.89 10.10 0.37
CA THR A 64 -1.62 10.67 -0.95
C THR A 64 -0.15 11.09 -1.07
N ALA A 65 0.41 11.80 -0.07
CA ALA A 65 1.82 12.19 -0.08
C ALA A 65 2.75 10.97 -0.10
N ARG A 66 2.46 9.93 0.69
CA ARG A 66 3.21 8.65 0.70
C ARG A 66 3.17 7.98 -0.68
N LEU A 67 2.02 7.92 -1.33
CA LEU A 67 1.88 7.34 -2.67
C LEU A 67 2.70 8.11 -3.72
N ASN A 68 2.73 9.46 -3.66
CA ASN A 68 3.58 10.27 -4.55
C ASN A 68 5.08 9.93 -4.38
N ILE A 69 5.51 9.60 -3.16
CA ILE A 69 6.90 9.23 -2.86
C ILE A 69 7.17 7.78 -3.29
N ALA A 70 6.24 6.86 -3.01
CA ALA A 70 6.36 5.43 -3.25
C ALA A 70 6.40 5.09 -4.74
N PHE A 71 5.52 5.69 -5.54
CA PHE A 71 5.48 5.42 -6.97
C PHE A 71 6.68 6.01 -7.70
N LYS A 72 7.32 5.22 -8.55
CA LYS A 72 8.46 5.61 -9.41
C LYS A 72 8.22 5.17 -10.85
N GLY A 73 8.94 5.78 -11.79
CA GLY A 73 8.87 5.40 -13.21
C GLY A 73 7.45 5.39 -13.78
N LEU A 74 7.10 4.33 -14.52
CA LEU A 74 5.79 4.18 -15.16
C LEU A 74 4.62 4.17 -14.17
N ALA A 75 4.84 3.63 -12.97
CA ALA A 75 3.81 3.63 -11.93
C ALA A 75 3.51 5.03 -11.38
N SER A 76 4.51 5.92 -11.36
CA SER A 76 4.30 7.33 -11.00
C SER A 76 3.46 8.06 -12.03
N ILE A 77 3.68 7.80 -13.32
CA ILE A 77 2.91 8.42 -14.41
C ILE A 77 1.44 7.99 -14.29
N TRP A 78 1.19 6.68 -14.19
CA TRP A 78 -0.15 6.15 -13.98
C TRP A 78 -0.83 6.72 -12.73
N TYR A 79 -0.09 6.84 -11.61
CA TYR A 79 -0.65 7.39 -10.38
C TYR A 79 -1.07 8.86 -10.54
N MET A 80 -0.27 9.69 -11.23
CA MET A 80 -0.62 11.08 -11.50
C MET A 80 -1.87 11.20 -12.37
N GLU A 81 -1.98 10.40 -13.45
CA GLU A 81 -3.17 10.34 -14.31
C GLU A 81 -4.42 9.95 -13.51
N MET A 82 -4.32 8.91 -12.68
CA MET A 82 -5.44 8.46 -11.85
C MET A 82 -5.84 9.51 -10.82
N LYS A 83 -4.87 10.26 -10.28
CA LYS A 83 -5.11 11.33 -9.30
C LYS A 83 -5.82 12.52 -9.92
N GLU A 84 -5.53 12.85 -11.18
CA GLU A 84 -6.28 13.88 -11.93
C GLU A 84 -7.72 13.45 -12.18
N ILE A 85 -7.96 12.18 -12.50
CA ILE A 85 -9.30 11.65 -12.77
C ILE A 85 -10.15 11.52 -11.50
N HIS A 86 -9.55 11.04 -10.41
CA HIS A 86 -10.30 10.66 -9.20
C HIS A 86 -10.24 11.71 -8.08
N GLY A 87 -9.28 12.64 -8.13
CA GLY A 87 -9.05 13.66 -7.10
C GLY A 87 -8.39 13.11 -5.82
N ARG A 88 -8.52 13.84 -4.71
CA ARG A 88 -8.11 13.36 -3.38
C ARG A 88 -9.18 12.40 -2.85
N ARG A 89 -8.86 11.10 -2.82
CA ARG A 89 -9.75 10.02 -2.38
C ARG A 89 -9.12 9.23 -1.23
N SER A 90 -9.99 8.53 -0.50
CA SER A 90 -9.63 7.69 0.62
C SER A 90 -8.78 6.48 0.21
N TRP A 91 -7.98 5.98 1.14
CA TRP A 91 -7.11 4.82 0.93
C TRP A 91 -7.82 3.57 0.35
N PRO A 92 -9.03 3.18 0.79
CA PRO A 92 -9.71 1.99 0.24
C PRO A 92 -9.92 2.05 -1.28
N LEU A 93 -10.17 3.25 -1.82
CA LEU A 93 -10.32 3.44 -3.26
C LEU A 93 -8.97 3.25 -3.97
N TRP A 94 -7.91 3.87 -3.45
CA TRP A 94 -6.57 3.72 -4.00
C TRP A 94 -6.08 2.27 -3.97
N LYS A 95 -6.31 1.57 -2.86
CA LYS A 95 -6.03 0.15 -2.72
C LYS A 95 -6.70 -0.68 -3.81
N SER A 96 -7.99 -0.45 -4.06
CA SER A 96 -8.73 -1.11 -5.13
C SER A 96 -8.15 -0.84 -6.52
N GLN A 97 -7.81 0.41 -6.82
CA GLN A 97 -7.20 0.81 -8.09
C GLN A 97 -5.83 0.17 -8.32
N ILE A 98 -4.99 0.11 -7.27
CA ILE A 98 -3.67 -0.52 -7.31
C ILE A 98 -3.82 -2.02 -7.60
N ILE A 99 -4.74 -2.70 -6.91
CA ILE A 99 -5.03 -4.12 -7.16
C ILE A 99 -5.51 -4.31 -8.59
N GLN A 100 -6.46 -3.50 -9.06
CA GLN A 100 -7.00 -3.62 -10.42
C GLN A 100 -5.93 -3.45 -11.50
N LYS A 101 -5.00 -2.51 -11.32
CA LYS A 101 -3.94 -2.23 -12.30
C LYS A 101 -2.82 -3.27 -12.28
N TYR A 102 -2.33 -3.62 -11.09
CA TYR A 102 -1.09 -4.38 -10.92
C TYR A 102 -1.31 -5.86 -10.61
N SER A 103 -2.46 -6.27 -10.07
CA SER A 103 -2.83 -7.68 -9.89
C SER A 103 -3.54 -8.24 -11.15
N ASN A 104 -3.00 -7.96 -12.33
CA ASN A 104 -3.54 -8.51 -13.58
C ASN A 104 -3.23 -10.02 -13.72
N GLY A 105 -3.96 -10.70 -14.61
CA GLY A 105 -3.82 -12.15 -14.81
C GLY A 105 -2.39 -12.61 -15.16
N THR A 106 -1.61 -11.77 -15.86
CA THR A 106 -0.20 -12.08 -16.16
C THR A 106 0.66 -12.05 -14.91
N TRP A 107 0.45 -11.08 -14.01
CA TRP A 107 1.15 -11.02 -12.74
C TRP A 107 0.79 -12.19 -11.82
N ILE A 108 -0.51 -12.52 -11.73
CA ILE A 108 -0.98 -13.70 -10.98
C ILE A 108 -0.33 -14.97 -11.52
N TRP A 109 -0.33 -15.15 -12.84
CA TRP A 109 0.33 -16.29 -13.49
C TRP A 109 1.82 -16.36 -13.17
N LYS A 110 2.56 -15.23 -13.22
CA LYS A 110 3.97 -15.19 -12.83
C LYS A 110 4.20 -15.58 -11.37
N LYS A 111 3.33 -15.13 -10.44
CA LYS A 111 3.39 -15.53 -9.02
C LYS A 111 3.11 -17.03 -8.86
N THR A 112 2.16 -17.59 -9.61
CA THR A 112 1.89 -19.04 -9.64
C THR A 112 3.09 -19.83 -10.16
N MET A 113 3.67 -19.44 -11.30
CA MET A 113 4.87 -20.08 -11.84
C MET A 113 6.06 -20.00 -10.86
N SER A 114 6.23 -18.87 -10.18
CA SER A 114 7.26 -18.71 -9.15
C SER A 114 7.07 -19.68 -7.98
N PHE A 115 5.81 -19.94 -7.61
CA PHE A 115 5.46 -20.92 -6.59
C PHE A 115 5.75 -22.36 -7.07
N GLU A 116 5.30 -22.73 -8.28
CA GLU A 116 5.48 -24.08 -8.83
C GLU A 116 6.95 -24.43 -9.10
N ASN A 117 7.76 -23.45 -9.47
CA ASN A 117 9.19 -23.64 -9.72
C ASN A 117 10.03 -23.68 -8.43
N GLU A 118 9.55 -23.14 -7.31
CA GLU A 118 10.31 -23.10 -6.05
C GLU A 118 9.95 -24.27 -5.12
N LYS A 119 10.51 -25.44 -5.45
CA LYS A 119 10.47 -26.60 -4.56
C LYS A 119 11.23 -26.35 -3.26
N TYR A 120 10.81 -27.02 -2.19
CA TYR A 120 11.54 -27.00 -0.92
C TYR A 120 12.89 -27.73 -1.08
N SER A 121 13.95 -27.15 -0.52
CA SER A 121 15.27 -27.80 -0.40
C SER A 121 15.64 -27.86 1.07
N VAL A 122 16.34 -28.93 1.47
CA VAL A 122 16.80 -29.16 2.85
C VAL A 122 17.74 -28.03 3.33
N ASP A 123 18.40 -27.33 2.41
CA ASP A 123 19.30 -26.22 2.71
C ASP A 123 18.60 -24.92 3.13
N LYS A 124 17.27 -24.83 2.96
CA LYS A 124 16.49 -23.64 3.30
C LYS A 124 15.85 -23.80 4.68
N ASP A 125 15.85 -22.71 5.45
CA ASP A 125 15.04 -22.66 6.67
C ASP A 125 13.54 -22.89 6.34
N PRO A 126 12.90 -23.92 6.94
CA PRO A 126 11.52 -24.27 6.65
C PRO A 126 10.54 -23.13 6.91
N TYR A 127 10.75 -22.38 8.00
CA TYR A 127 9.87 -21.28 8.39
C TYR A 127 9.96 -20.13 7.38
N VAL A 128 11.17 -19.75 6.99
CA VAL A 128 11.41 -18.69 6.00
C VAL A 128 10.83 -19.07 4.63
N TRP A 129 10.98 -20.32 4.21
CA TRP A 129 10.40 -20.80 2.95
C TRP A 129 8.87 -20.79 3.00
N CYS A 130 8.25 -21.33 4.06
CA CYS A 130 6.81 -21.32 4.26
C CYS A 130 6.23 -19.89 4.28
N LEU A 131 6.90 -18.96 4.97
CA LEU A 131 6.47 -17.56 5.02
C LEU A 131 6.51 -16.91 3.63
N ARG A 132 7.55 -17.19 2.84
CA ARG A 132 7.69 -16.69 1.46
C ARG A 132 6.58 -17.22 0.56
N GLN A 133 6.31 -18.52 0.60
CA GLN A 133 5.21 -19.12 -0.18
C GLN A 133 3.85 -18.61 0.30
N SER A 134 3.66 -18.42 1.61
CA SER A 134 2.43 -17.84 2.16
C SER A 134 2.15 -16.42 1.63
N LYS A 135 3.19 -15.60 1.41
CA LYS A 135 3.03 -14.27 0.78
C LYS A 135 2.57 -14.39 -0.68
N ARG A 136 3.08 -15.37 -1.43
CA ARG A 136 2.62 -15.63 -2.81
C ARG A 136 1.17 -16.10 -2.87
N PHE A 137 0.73 -16.89 -1.90
CA PHE A 137 -0.68 -17.29 -1.85
C PHE A 137 -1.62 -16.12 -1.57
N LYS A 138 -1.26 -15.20 -0.67
CA LYS A 138 -2.03 -13.96 -0.48
C LYS A 138 -2.17 -13.15 -1.79
N ALA A 139 -1.13 -13.17 -2.63
CA ALA A 139 -1.13 -12.52 -3.93
C ALA A 139 -1.99 -13.24 -4.98
N ILE A 140 -1.99 -14.58 -5.00
CA ILE A 140 -2.71 -15.39 -6.00
C ILE A 140 -4.19 -15.53 -5.64
N ASP A 141 -4.49 -15.80 -4.37
CA ASP A 141 -5.84 -16.02 -3.85
C ASP A 141 -5.92 -15.53 -2.39
N PRO A 142 -6.37 -14.28 -2.18
CA PRO A 142 -6.52 -13.70 -0.85
C PRO A 142 -7.52 -14.45 0.05
N GLN A 143 -8.44 -15.23 -0.52
CA GLN A 143 -9.49 -15.96 0.22
C GLN A 143 -9.10 -17.42 0.50
N MET A 144 -7.88 -17.82 0.15
CA MET A 144 -7.41 -19.18 0.34
C MET A 144 -7.36 -19.55 1.82
N ASN A 145 -8.13 -20.58 2.17
CA ASN A 145 -8.15 -21.12 3.53
C ASN A 145 -6.80 -21.75 3.92
N ILE A 146 -6.57 -21.86 5.23
CA ILE A 146 -5.30 -22.36 5.79
C ILE A 146 -5.04 -23.81 5.38
N GLN A 147 -6.08 -24.66 5.31
CA GLN A 147 -5.93 -26.07 4.95
C GLN A 147 -5.46 -26.26 3.50
N MET A 148 -6.06 -25.52 2.56
CA MET A 148 -5.70 -25.48 1.15
C MET A 148 -4.28 -24.95 0.97
N ARG A 149 -3.93 -23.90 1.72
CA ARG A 149 -2.56 -23.37 1.75
C ARG A 149 -1.56 -24.43 2.18
N ASN A 150 -1.83 -25.11 3.30
CA ASN A 150 -0.97 -26.16 3.83
C ASN A 150 -0.85 -27.32 2.84
N HIS A 151 -1.96 -27.77 2.24
CA HIS A 151 -1.94 -28.81 1.22
C HIS A 151 -1.04 -28.42 0.03
N LYS A 152 -1.18 -27.19 -0.48
CA LYS A 152 -0.32 -26.69 -1.57
C LYS A 152 1.15 -26.62 -1.16
N LEU A 153 1.48 -26.23 0.07
CA LEU A 153 2.86 -26.24 0.56
C LEU A 153 3.44 -27.66 0.56
N LEU A 154 2.66 -28.64 1.05
CA LEU A 154 3.08 -30.04 1.09
C LEU A 154 3.34 -30.59 -0.32
N THR A 155 2.57 -30.20 -1.34
CA THR A 155 2.84 -30.62 -2.73
C THR A 155 4.18 -30.15 -3.30
N GLN A 156 4.84 -29.18 -2.65
CA GLN A 156 6.15 -28.65 -3.08
C GLN A 156 7.32 -29.26 -2.32
N ILE A 157 7.07 -30.15 -1.37
CA ILE A 157 8.11 -30.86 -0.63
C ILE A 157 8.49 -32.11 -1.44
N PRO A 158 9.79 -32.28 -1.80
CA PRO A 158 10.24 -33.49 -2.48
C PRO A 158 10.22 -34.67 -1.51
N GLY A 159 9.28 -35.60 -1.73
CA GLY A 159 9.12 -36.84 -0.96
C GLY A 159 7.70 -37.36 -1.11
N GLU A 160 7.52 -38.67 -1.24
CA GLU A 160 6.19 -39.27 -1.12
C GLU A 160 5.72 -39.15 0.34
N LEU A 161 4.47 -38.72 0.53
CA LEU A 161 3.78 -38.74 1.83
C LEU A 161 3.47 -40.18 2.26
#